data_AF-A0A963RDL4-F1
#
_entry.id   AF-A0A963RDL4-F1
#
_cell.length_a   1.000
_cell.length_b   1.000
_cell.length_c   1.000
_cell.angle_alpha   90.00
_cell.angle_beta   90.00
_cell.angle_gamma   90.00
#
_symmetry.space_group_name_H-M   'P 1'
#
loop_
_entity.id
_entity.type
_entity.pdbx_description
1 polymer ?
#
loop_
_entity_poly.entity_id
_entity_poly.type
_entity_poly.pdbx_seq_one_letter_code
_entity_poly.pdbx_strand_id
1 'polypeptide(L)'
;EILARTEPTLLDLAVALFSGIAGGYATVIGKGGTAIGVAIATALMPPLAVVGYGMGVLQVQFALGALLLFLTNLAAITLSFAVIARMSGAAKPLYKVEWKPRFVAIIFVAFLVLAVPLTMTLSRLSKEATMRIAARSAITEACGGKDADIAQLEVSWPLFDKPSVQALVVAPTYSSNAEMQSRKRISAFMGTPVDVNLQQLQAADFQSQTRAMIDAAMQRTAAGIAADVPPYDRIRASIGLPTHGIWANRAERRVYVEPIAAPGWTLTDYAEVEKSANSQQKDWNVRILPPASEELRVLIRQGDRTPEDAISPATAAWALKRWGMGAVTIAAPKVEETDAMIEQFRTAGVASALDSEDAPVPPEGRAVVAVVKVYAKSPTRRAQEADEAKKADEARKSEETATNR
;
A
#
# COMPACT_ATOMS: atom_id res chain seq x y z
N GLU A 1 14.30 14.86 -7.09
CA GLU A 1 14.70 16.25 -6.80
C GLU A 1 14.65 16.61 -5.32
N ILE A 2 13.56 16.34 -4.58
CA ILE A 2 13.45 16.61 -3.13
C ILE A 2 14.55 15.91 -2.31
N LEU A 3 14.85 14.64 -2.59
CA LEU A 3 15.91 13.86 -1.93
C LEU A 3 17.33 14.46 -2.07
N ALA A 4 17.60 15.21 -3.14
CA ALA A 4 18.90 15.85 -3.35
C ALA A 4 19.04 17.17 -2.55
N ARG A 5 17.94 17.70 -2.00
CA ARG A 5 17.93 18.88 -1.11
C ARG A 5 17.76 18.52 0.37
N THR A 6 17.68 17.23 0.70
CA THR A 6 17.53 16.73 2.08
C THR A 6 18.81 16.18 2.69
N GLU A 7 19.90 16.10 1.92
CA GLU A 7 21.20 15.72 2.48
C GLU A 7 21.73 16.89 3.33
N PRO A 8 21.89 16.71 4.65
CA PRO A 8 22.40 17.77 5.50
C PRO A 8 23.82 18.11 5.05
N THR A 9 24.04 19.30 4.50
CA THR A 9 25.37 19.69 4.04
C THR A 9 26.06 20.55 5.10
N LEU A 10 27.38 20.35 5.28
CA LEU A 10 28.21 21.28 6.07
C LEU A 10 28.11 22.72 5.53
N LEU A 11 27.75 22.85 4.26
CA LEU A 11 27.53 24.12 3.59
C LEU A 11 26.32 24.86 4.17
N ASP A 12 25.22 24.18 4.51
CA ASP A 12 24.06 24.82 5.15
C ASP A 12 24.41 25.39 6.53
N LEU A 13 25.22 24.67 7.30
CA LEU A 13 25.70 25.14 8.60
C LEU A 13 26.66 26.33 8.46
N ALA A 14 27.55 26.30 7.46
CA ALA A 14 28.43 27.42 7.16
C ALA A 14 27.64 28.66 6.74
N VAL A 15 26.66 28.49 5.85
CA VAL A 15 25.74 29.57 5.43
C VAL A 15 24.96 30.11 6.62
N ALA A 16 24.46 29.26 7.51
CA ALA A 16 23.79 29.67 8.74
C ALA A 16 24.71 30.50 9.65
N LEU A 17 25.96 30.06 9.85
CA LEU A 17 26.95 30.76 10.66
C LEU A 17 27.28 32.15 10.10
N PHE A 18 27.60 32.24 8.80
CA PHE A 18 27.92 33.49 8.12
C PHE A 18 26.72 34.43 8.04
N SER A 19 25.51 33.89 7.84
CA SER A 19 24.27 34.68 7.84
C SER A 19 24.00 35.27 9.22
N GLY A 20 24.27 34.52 10.30
CA GLY A 20 24.19 35.04 11.67
C GLY A 20 25.21 36.14 11.95
N ILE A 21 26.45 35.98 11.48
CA ILE A 21 27.50 37.01 11.61
C ILE A 21 27.12 38.27 10.84
N ALA A 22 26.74 38.12 9.56
CA ALA A 22 26.31 39.21 8.70
C ALA A 22 25.07 39.91 9.26
N GLY A 23 24.11 39.15 9.80
CA GLY A 23 22.93 39.65 10.49
C GLY A 23 23.28 40.51 11.69
N GLY A 24 24.12 40.00 12.59
CA GLY A 24 24.59 40.76 13.74
C GLY A 24 25.27 42.05 13.31
N TYR A 25 26.13 41.98 12.29
CA TYR A 25 26.85 43.15 11.78
C TYR A 25 25.92 44.17 11.13
N ALA A 26 25.00 43.74 10.26
CA ALA A 26 24.00 44.59 9.61
C ALA A 26 23.08 45.29 10.59
N THR A 27 22.67 44.61 11.67
CA THR A 27 21.90 45.24 12.74
C THR A 27 22.69 46.32 13.47
N VAL A 28 24.00 46.10 13.69
CA VAL A 28 24.89 47.09 14.33
C VAL A 28 25.06 48.33 13.46
N ILE A 29 25.23 48.16 12.13
CA ILE A 29 25.45 49.27 11.20
C ILE A 29 24.16 49.88 10.63
N GLY A 30 23.00 49.27 10.89
CA GLY A 30 21.68 49.70 10.40
C GLY A 30 21.47 49.56 8.88
N LYS A 31 22.22 48.70 8.18
CA LYS A 31 22.17 48.52 6.71
C LYS A 31 22.25 47.05 6.32
N GLY A 32 21.62 46.67 5.20
CA GLY A 32 21.80 45.34 4.59
C GLY A 32 20.82 44.23 5.03
N GLY A 33 19.75 44.57 5.76
CA GLY A 33 18.82 43.58 6.33
C GLY A 33 18.12 42.65 5.32
N THR A 34 17.83 43.12 4.10
CA THR A 34 17.07 42.34 3.10
C THR A 34 17.86 41.14 2.57
N ALA A 35 19.12 41.34 2.18
CA ALA A 35 19.97 40.25 1.66
C ALA A 35 20.25 39.18 2.72
N ILE A 36 20.36 39.60 3.98
CA ILE A 36 20.56 38.67 5.11
C ILE A 36 19.29 37.90 5.41
N GLY A 37 18.13 38.54 5.33
CA GLY A 37 16.83 37.86 5.45
C GLY A 37 16.69 36.74 4.42
N VAL A 38 17.12 36.98 3.18
CA VAL A 38 17.16 35.93 2.13
C VAL A 38 18.12 34.80 2.53
N ALA A 39 19.34 35.11 2.99
CA ALA A 39 20.32 34.10 3.38
C ALA A 39 19.84 33.22 4.55
N ILE A 40 19.22 33.82 5.58
CA ILE A 40 18.59 33.11 6.70
C ILE A 40 17.44 32.22 6.20
N ALA A 41 16.58 32.75 5.33
CA ALA A 41 15.48 31.98 4.76
C ALA A 41 15.98 30.78 3.94
N THR A 42 17.03 30.95 3.14
CA THR A 42 17.62 29.84 2.36
C THR A 42 18.24 28.75 3.23
N ALA A 43 18.77 29.08 4.41
CA ALA A 43 19.34 28.10 5.34
C ALA A 43 18.30 27.36 6.19
N LEU A 44 17.09 27.93 6.35
CA LEU A 44 16.05 27.40 7.24
C LEU A 44 14.85 26.80 6.51
N MET A 45 14.48 27.31 5.33
CA MET A 45 13.30 26.87 4.59
C MET A 45 13.40 25.40 4.14
N PRO A 46 14.52 24.91 3.56
CA PRO A 46 14.62 23.51 3.14
C PRO A 46 14.38 22.50 4.27
N PRO A 47 15.09 22.55 5.43
CA PRO A 47 14.86 21.57 6.49
C PRO A 47 13.45 21.68 7.07
N LEU A 48 12.88 22.89 7.18
CA LEU A 48 11.51 23.08 7.66
C LEU A 48 10.47 22.46 6.71
N ALA A 49 10.68 22.54 5.39
CA ALA A 49 9.83 21.89 4.41
C ALA A 49 9.88 20.35 4.53
N VAL A 50 11.06 19.79 4.81
CA VAL A 50 11.23 18.33 5.02
C VAL A 50 10.54 17.88 6.31
N VAL A 51 10.54 18.69 7.37
CA VAL A 51 9.74 18.43 8.58
C VAL A 51 8.25 18.35 8.24
N GLY A 52 7.73 19.33 7.49
CA GLY A 52 6.33 19.34 7.05
C GLY A 52 5.97 18.12 6.21
N TYR A 53 6.83 17.76 5.26
CA TYR A 53 6.67 16.55 4.45
C TYR A 53 6.67 15.27 5.30
N GLY A 54 7.64 15.12 6.20
CA GLY A 54 7.76 13.93 7.06
C GLY A 54 6.56 13.74 7.99
N MET A 55 5.98 14.83 8.50
CA MET A 55 4.73 14.79 9.26
C MET A 55 3.54 14.38 8.39
N GLY A 56 3.47 14.87 7.15
CA GLY A 56 2.37 14.54 6.22
C GLY A 56 2.36 13.08 5.75
N VAL A 57 3.53 12.45 5.63
CA VAL A 57 3.68 11.05 5.20
C VAL A 57 3.76 10.08 6.40
N LEU A 58 3.58 10.56 7.64
CA LEU A 58 3.68 9.78 8.89
C LEU A 58 5.06 9.10 9.09
N GLN A 59 6.12 9.61 8.47
CA GLN A 59 7.48 9.10 8.62
C GLN A 59 8.26 9.90 9.66
N VAL A 60 7.99 9.60 10.93
CA VAL A 60 8.50 10.32 12.10
C VAL A 60 10.03 10.41 12.14
N GLN A 61 10.73 9.38 11.65
CA GLN A 61 12.20 9.34 11.63
C GLN A 61 12.80 10.44 10.75
N PHE A 62 12.24 10.67 9.56
CA PHE A 62 12.71 11.74 8.66
C PHE A 62 12.32 13.13 9.19
N ALA A 63 11.13 13.27 9.76
CA ALA A 63 10.68 14.52 10.37
C ALA A 63 11.59 14.95 11.54
N LEU A 64 11.96 14.01 12.43
CA LEU A 64 12.85 14.29 13.56
C LEU A 64 14.26 14.66 13.11
N GLY A 65 14.82 13.96 12.12
CA GLY A 65 16.15 14.29 11.59
C GLY A 65 16.22 15.69 10.99
N ALA A 66 15.21 16.07 10.18
CA ALA A 66 15.12 17.40 9.60
C ALA A 66 14.84 18.49 10.64
N LEU A 67 14.06 18.19 11.68
CA LEU A 67 13.79 19.12 12.78
C LEU A 67 15.05 19.42 13.58
N LEU A 68 15.88 18.40 13.86
CA LEU A 68 17.17 18.59 14.52
C LEU A 68 18.09 19.49 13.69
N LEU A 69 18.17 19.29 12.37
CA LEU A 69 18.97 20.13 11.46
C LEU A 69 18.48 21.59 11.45
N PHE A 70 17.16 21.80 11.40
CA PHE A 70 16.57 23.13 11.51
C PHE A 70 16.96 23.82 12.83
N LEU A 71 16.82 23.11 13.96
CA LEU A 71 17.15 23.65 15.28
C LEU A 71 18.63 23.99 15.42
N THR A 72 19.54 23.17 14.88
CA THR A 72 20.97 23.47 14.91
C THR A 72 21.35 24.66 14.03
N ASN A 73 20.74 24.82 12.85
CA ASN A 73 20.97 25.97 11.99
C ASN A 73 20.47 27.26 12.65
N LEU A 74 19.28 27.22 13.25
CA LEU A 74 18.73 28.34 14.01
C LEU A 74 19.61 28.71 15.22
N ALA A 75 20.09 27.71 15.95
CA ALA A 75 20.98 27.92 17.08
C ALA A 75 22.35 28.51 16.65
N ALA A 76 22.90 28.08 15.50
CA ALA A 76 24.11 28.66 14.93
C ALA A 76 23.92 30.14 14.55
N ILE A 77 22.81 30.49 13.87
CA ILE A 77 22.49 31.87 13.50
C ILE A 77 22.38 32.76 14.74
N THR A 78 21.63 32.31 15.75
CA THR A 78 21.39 33.07 16.98
C THR A 78 22.67 33.26 17.81
N LEU A 79 23.52 32.22 17.89
CA LEU A 79 24.81 32.30 18.58
C LEU A 79 25.76 33.27 17.86
N SER A 80 25.91 33.14 16.54
CA SER A 80 26.72 34.06 15.73
C SER A 80 26.27 35.51 15.88
N PHE A 81 24.95 35.73 15.81
CA PHE A 81 24.37 37.05 15.99
C PHE A 81 24.69 37.62 17.38
N ALA A 82 24.51 36.81 18.43
CA ALA A 82 24.80 37.21 19.81
C ALA A 82 26.27 37.57 20.02
N VAL A 83 27.20 36.81 19.42
CA VAL A 83 28.64 37.10 19.46
C VAL A 83 28.95 38.45 18.82
N ILE A 84 28.43 38.72 17.62
CA ILE A 84 28.69 40.00 16.92
C ILE A 84 28.06 41.18 17.66
N ALA A 85 26.83 41.04 18.15
CA ALA A 85 26.18 42.07 18.97
C ALA A 85 26.97 42.37 20.26
N ARG A 86 27.65 41.36 20.82
CA ARG A 86 28.50 41.50 22.01
C ARG A 86 29.84 42.15 21.72
N MET A 87 30.45 41.84 20.58
CA MET A 87 31.74 42.41 20.16
C MET A 87 31.60 43.88 19.73
N SER A 88 30.48 44.24 19.10
CA SER A 88 30.23 45.60 18.61
C SER A 88 29.88 46.62 19.70
N GLY A 89 29.60 46.16 20.93
CA GLY A 89 29.11 47.03 22.01
C GLY A 89 27.71 47.60 21.77
N ALA A 90 27.01 47.17 20.70
CA ALA A 90 25.64 47.57 20.38
C ALA A 90 24.62 46.97 21.36
N ALA A 91 25.02 46.01 22.19
CA ALA A 91 24.29 45.55 23.37
C ALA A 91 24.24 46.63 24.46
N LYS A 92 23.82 47.85 24.14
CA LYS A 92 23.35 48.79 25.16
C LYS A 92 21.96 48.31 25.60
N PRO A 93 21.74 48.10 26.91
CA PRO A 93 20.48 47.54 27.37
C PRO A 93 19.36 48.55 27.11
N LEU A 94 18.54 48.27 26.11
CA LEU A 94 17.19 48.83 26.07
C LEU A 94 16.46 48.18 27.25
N TYR A 95 16.38 48.93 28.36
CA TYR A 95 15.65 48.62 29.59
C TYR A 95 16.14 47.38 30.38
N LYS A 96 16.84 47.61 31.51
CA LYS A 96 17.01 46.73 32.71
C LYS A 96 17.03 45.19 32.52
N VAL A 97 17.50 44.64 31.40
CA VAL A 97 17.81 43.21 31.30
C VAL A 97 19.26 43.05 31.70
N GLU A 98 19.51 42.68 32.96
CA GLU A 98 20.81 42.18 33.40
C GLU A 98 21.10 40.86 32.67
N TRP A 99 21.75 40.95 31.51
CA TRP A 99 22.23 39.79 30.78
C TRP A 99 23.40 39.17 31.53
N LYS A 100 23.07 38.32 32.50
CA LYS A 100 24.06 37.54 33.25
C LYS A 100 24.76 36.58 32.28
N PRO A 101 26.10 36.41 32.36
CA PRO A 101 26.88 35.52 31.49
C PRO A 101 26.34 34.07 31.46
N ARG A 102 25.57 33.67 32.48
CA ARG A 102 24.80 32.43 32.54
C ARG A 102 23.90 32.19 31.30
N PHE A 103 23.25 33.21 30.74
CA PHE A 103 22.32 33.01 29.61
C PHE A 103 23.05 32.68 28.31
N VAL A 104 24.19 33.33 28.05
CA VAL A 104 25.05 33.02 26.91
C VAL A 104 25.64 31.62 27.06
N ALA A 105 26.08 31.26 28.27
CA ALA A 105 26.55 29.91 28.57
C ALA A 105 25.45 28.85 28.36
N ILE A 106 24.21 29.12 28.79
CA ILE A 106 23.06 28.21 28.57
C ILE A 106 22.78 28.01 27.09
N ILE A 107 22.77 29.08 26.27
CA ILE A 107 22.54 28.97 24.81
C ILE A 107 23.68 28.19 24.16
N PHE A 108 24.93 28.43 24.55
CA PHE A 108 26.09 27.70 24.03
C PHE A 108 26.06 26.21 24.40
N VAL A 109 25.71 25.89 25.65
CA VAL A 109 25.52 24.50 26.11
C VAL A 109 24.35 23.85 25.38
N ALA A 110 23.22 24.54 25.21
CA ALA A 110 22.08 24.04 24.45
C ALA A 110 22.44 23.78 22.98
N PHE A 111 23.24 24.67 22.37
CA PHE A 111 23.78 24.45 21.03
C PHE A 111 24.66 23.20 20.97
N LEU A 112 25.59 23.01 21.90
CA LEU A 112 26.42 21.80 21.96
C LEU A 112 25.58 20.54 22.14
N VAL A 113 24.59 20.56 23.03
CA VAL A 113 23.69 19.44 23.29
C VAL A 113 22.88 19.04 22.03
N LEU A 114 22.46 20.02 21.22
CA LEU A 114 21.73 19.77 19.97
C LEU A 114 22.68 19.40 18.81
N ALA A 115 23.85 20.02 18.74
CA ALA A 115 24.82 19.83 17.66
C ALA A 115 25.52 18.47 17.73
N VAL A 116 25.81 17.94 18.92
CA VAL A 116 26.47 16.65 19.11
C VAL A 116 25.72 15.48 18.47
N PRO A 117 24.43 15.21 18.79
CA PRO A 117 23.71 14.08 18.21
C PRO A 117 23.54 14.23 16.69
N LEU A 118 23.32 15.45 16.19
CA LEU A 118 23.24 15.70 14.75
C LEU A 118 24.58 15.46 14.04
N THR A 119 25.67 15.92 14.63
CA THR A 119 27.02 15.69 14.07
C THR A 119 27.35 14.20 14.08
N MET A 120 26.94 13.46 15.11
CA MET A 120 27.09 12.01 15.18
C MET A 120 26.26 11.27 14.12
N THR A 121 24.98 11.64 13.93
CA THR A 121 24.12 11.01 12.92
C THR A 121 24.59 11.33 11.50
N LEU A 122 24.98 12.57 11.23
CA LEU A 122 25.53 12.97 9.94
C LEU A 122 26.86 12.26 9.65
N SER A 123 27.74 12.18 10.63
CA SER A 123 29.01 11.46 10.49
C SER A 123 28.80 9.98 10.22
N ARG A 124 27.77 9.35 10.82
CA ARG A 124 27.39 7.96 10.52
C ARG A 124 26.93 7.79 9.09
N LEU A 125 25.97 8.61 8.65
CA LEU A 125 25.41 8.55 7.30
C LEU A 125 26.50 8.80 6.25
N SER A 126 27.37 9.77 6.49
CA SER A 126 28.52 10.06 5.61
C SER A 126 29.49 8.88 5.55
N LYS A 127 29.85 8.29 6.70
CA LYS A 127 30.72 7.09 6.74
C LYS A 127 30.09 5.89 6.05
N GLU A 128 28.79 5.68 6.19
CA GLU A 128 28.06 4.60 5.50
C GLU A 128 28.05 4.82 3.99
N ALA A 129 27.82 6.05 3.52
CA ALA A 129 27.87 6.39 2.10
C ALA A 129 29.27 6.20 1.50
N THR A 130 30.32 6.67 2.19
CA THR A 130 31.71 6.47 1.77
C THR A 130 32.08 4.98 1.75
N MET A 131 31.69 4.23 2.78
CA MET A 131 31.92 2.79 2.85
C MET A 131 31.18 2.05 1.73
N ARG A 132 29.97 2.47 1.37
CA ARG A 132 29.22 1.89 0.24
C ARG A 132 29.93 2.08 -1.09
N ILE A 133 30.49 3.27 -1.32
CA ILE A 133 31.29 3.55 -2.52
C ILE A 133 32.56 2.69 -2.54
N ALA A 134 33.29 2.66 -1.42
CA ALA A 134 34.53 1.88 -1.29
C ALA A 134 34.30 0.36 -1.37
N ALA A 135 33.20 -0.12 -0.80
CA ALA A 135 32.80 -1.53 -0.88
C ALA A 135 32.43 -1.91 -2.31
N ARG A 136 31.64 -1.08 -2.99
CA ARG A 136 31.26 -1.34 -4.39
C ARG A 136 32.49 -1.47 -5.28
N SER A 137 33.43 -0.54 -5.20
CA SER A 137 34.65 -0.60 -6.01
C SER A 137 35.53 -1.81 -5.66
N ALA A 138 35.75 -2.08 -4.37
CA ALA A 138 36.57 -3.19 -3.91
C ALA A 138 35.97 -4.58 -4.22
N ILE A 139 34.65 -4.69 -4.25
CA ILE A 139 33.94 -5.94 -4.56
C ILE A 139 33.93 -6.21 -6.06
N THR A 140 33.63 -5.21 -6.88
CA THR A 140 33.68 -5.34 -8.35
C THR A 140 35.06 -5.74 -8.83
N GLU A 141 36.12 -5.15 -8.29
CA GLU A 141 37.49 -5.50 -8.69
C GLU A 141 37.92 -6.89 -8.21
N ALA A 142 37.45 -7.34 -7.05
CA ALA A 142 37.78 -8.66 -6.50
C ALA A 142 37.01 -9.82 -7.18
N CYS A 143 35.86 -9.54 -7.79
CA CYS A 143 34.96 -10.56 -8.38
C CYS A 143 35.05 -10.67 -9.92
N GLY A 144 36.09 -10.10 -10.56
CA GLY A 144 36.30 -10.23 -12.01
C GLY A 144 36.11 -8.96 -12.83
N GLY A 145 36.00 -7.79 -12.20
CA GLY A 145 35.97 -6.50 -12.90
C GLY A 145 34.61 -6.17 -13.50
N LYS A 146 34.58 -5.70 -14.76
CA LYS A 146 33.38 -5.14 -15.41
C LYS A 146 32.23 -6.15 -15.61
N ASP A 147 32.52 -7.44 -15.54
CA ASP A 147 31.53 -8.51 -15.76
C ASP A 147 30.86 -8.99 -14.47
N ALA A 148 31.28 -8.48 -13.31
CA ALA A 148 30.65 -8.76 -12.02
C ALA A 148 29.57 -7.73 -11.71
N ASP A 149 28.32 -8.16 -11.64
CA ASP A 149 27.21 -7.31 -11.25
C ASP A 149 26.87 -7.49 -9.77
N ILE A 150 26.71 -6.38 -9.05
CA ILE A 150 26.38 -6.39 -7.63
C ILE A 150 24.87 -6.32 -7.52
N ALA A 151 24.24 -7.49 -7.40
CA ALA A 151 22.80 -7.60 -7.20
C ALA A 151 22.36 -6.88 -5.92
N GLN A 152 23.21 -6.90 -4.89
CA GLN A 152 22.92 -6.22 -3.63
C GLN A 152 24.16 -5.83 -2.84
N LEU A 153 24.10 -4.65 -2.22
CA LEU A 153 25.14 -4.14 -1.33
C LEU A 153 24.47 -3.46 -0.14
N GLU A 154 24.64 -4.04 1.03
CA GLU A 154 24.13 -3.55 2.30
C GLU A 154 25.31 -3.21 3.21
N VAL A 155 25.30 -2.01 3.75
CA VAL A 155 26.38 -1.47 4.56
C VAL A 155 25.79 -1.01 5.87
N SER A 156 26.31 -1.52 6.98
CA SER A 156 25.87 -1.14 8.31
C SER A 156 27.02 -0.54 9.10
N TRP A 157 26.80 0.65 9.65
CA TRP A 157 27.71 1.32 10.58
C TRP A 157 27.09 1.45 11.99
N PRO A 158 27.07 0.36 12.77
CA PRO A 158 26.52 0.36 14.14
C PRO A 158 27.35 1.21 15.12
N LEU A 159 26.76 1.62 16.24
CA LEU A 159 27.32 2.61 17.20
C LEU A 159 28.37 1.98 18.12
N PHE A 160 28.20 0.71 18.42
CA PHE A 160 29.01 -0.05 19.37
C PHE A 160 29.61 -1.32 18.77
N ASP A 161 29.35 -1.59 17.48
CA ASP A 161 29.74 -2.84 16.83
C ASP A 161 30.60 -2.57 15.59
N LYS A 162 31.24 -3.61 15.05
CA LYS A 162 32.10 -3.48 13.88
C LYS A 162 31.27 -3.14 12.65
N PRO A 163 31.75 -2.25 11.77
CA PRO A 163 31.07 -2.00 10.50
C PRO A 163 31.05 -3.28 9.67
N SER A 164 29.90 -3.59 9.09
CA SER A 164 29.67 -4.81 8.32
C SER A 164 29.18 -4.49 6.91
N VAL A 165 29.72 -5.18 5.92
CA VAL A 165 29.32 -5.09 4.51
C VAL A 165 28.81 -6.46 4.09
N GLN A 166 27.55 -6.53 3.64
CA GLN A 166 26.96 -7.72 3.06
C GLN A 166 26.70 -7.47 1.59
N ALA A 167 27.24 -8.32 0.72
CA ALA A 167 27.08 -8.16 -0.71
C ALA A 167 26.74 -9.48 -1.40
N LEU A 168 25.78 -9.40 -2.33
CA LEU A 168 25.43 -10.47 -3.24
C LEU A 168 25.89 -10.08 -4.63
N VAL A 169 26.80 -10.86 -5.19
CA VAL A 169 27.46 -10.57 -6.46
C VAL A 169 27.16 -11.70 -7.44
N VAL A 170 26.69 -11.35 -8.63
CA VAL A 170 26.53 -12.28 -9.74
C VAL A 170 27.72 -12.08 -10.67
N ALA A 171 28.59 -13.09 -10.74
CA ALA A 171 29.84 -13.03 -11.48
C ALA A 171 30.01 -14.25 -12.39
N PRO A 172 30.70 -14.09 -13.53
CA PRO A 172 30.94 -15.20 -14.47
C PRO A 172 31.91 -16.25 -13.91
N THR A 173 32.82 -15.81 -13.04
CA THR A 173 33.83 -16.68 -12.41
C THR A 173 33.77 -16.56 -10.90
N TYR A 174 33.81 -17.71 -10.21
CA TYR A 174 33.89 -17.76 -8.76
C TYR A 174 35.33 -17.50 -8.30
N SER A 175 35.53 -16.47 -7.49
CA SER A 175 36.83 -16.13 -6.90
C SER A 175 36.83 -16.47 -5.41
N SER A 176 37.58 -17.49 -5.01
CA SER A 176 37.66 -17.95 -3.61
C SER A 176 38.31 -16.94 -2.66
N ASN A 177 39.12 -16.01 -3.19
CA ASN A 177 39.80 -14.98 -2.41
C ASN A 177 39.11 -13.61 -2.47
N ALA A 178 37.97 -13.48 -3.14
CA ALA A 178 37.30 -12.20 -3.32
C ALA A 178 36.91 -11.56 -1.99
N GLU A 179 36.36 -12.33 -1.05
CA GLU A 179 35.97 -11.84 0.28
C GLU A 179 37.18 -11.29 1.06
N MET A 180 38.30 -12.02 1.08
CA MET A 180 39.52 -11.58 1.77
C MET A 180 40.13 -10.33 1.11
N GLN A 181 40.17 -10.27 -0.22
CA GLN A 181 40.71 -9.13 -0.95
C GLN A 181 39.85 -7.88 -0.77
N SER A 182 38.52 -8.01 -0.88
CA SER A 182 37.58 -6.92 -0.61
C SER A 182 37.70 -6.45 0.83
N ARG A 183 37.74 -7.36 1.81
CA ARG A 183 37.95 -7.01 3.22
C ARG A 183 39.25 -6.24 3.44
N LYS A 184 40.36 -6.70 2.89
CA LYS A 184 41.67 -6.04 3.02
C LYS A 184 41.66 -4.64 2.40
N ARG A 185 41.08 -4.47 1.22
CA ARG A 185 41.01 -3.17 0.53
C ARG A 185 40.05 -2.20 1.20
N ILE A 186 38.86 -2.67 1.62
CA ILE A 186 37.89 -1.86 2.34
C ILE A 186 38.46 -1.43 3.69
N SER A 187 39.09 -2.34 4.43
CA SER A 187 39.72 -2.00 5.72
C SER A 187 40.89 -1.03 5.57
N ALA A 188 41.71 -1.16 4.52
CA ALA A 188 42.79 -0.23 4.22
C ALA A 188 42.27 1.18 3.86
N PHE A 189 41.17 1.26 3.11
CA PHE A 189 40.55 2.54 2.76
C PHE A 189 39.84 3.20 3.96
N MET A 190 39.19 2.41 4.80
CA MET A 190 38.40 2.89 5.95
C MET A 190 39.23 3.12 7.21
N GLY A 191 40.48 2.65 7.25
CA GLY A 191 41.36 2.73 8.42
C GLY A 191 40.86 1.97 9.66
N THR A 192 39.86 1.10 9.50
CA THR A 192 39.22 0.31 10.57
C THR A 192 38.92 -1.11 10.08
N PRO A 193 38.91 -2.12 10.96
CA PRO A 193 38.56 -3.49 10.57
C PRO A 193 37.06 -3.58 10.27
N VAL A 194 36.75 -3.99 9.05
CA VAL A 194 35.37 -4.17 8.53
C VAL A 194 35.11 -5.65 8.37
N ASP A 195 33.92 -6.09 8.76
CA ASP A 195 33.45 -7.44 8.48
C ASP A 195 32.78 -7.48 7.10
N VAL A 196 33.15 -8.43 6.26
CA VAL A 196 32.66 -8.50 4.88
C VAL A 196 32.13 -9.90 4.64
N ASN A 197 30.83 -10.01 4.35
CA ASN A 197 30.20 -11.26 3.95
C ASN A 197 29.80 -11.14 2.47
N LEU A 198 30.40 -11.98 1.64
CA LEU A 198 30.25 -11.91 0.19
C LEU A 198 29.68 -13.23 -0.34
N GLN A 199 28.46 -13.18 -0.85
CA GLN A 199 27.83 -14.32 -1.51
C GLN A 199 27.96 -14.16 -3.03
N GLN A 200 28.60 -15.14 -3.69
CA GLN A 200 28.79 -15.15 -5.14
C GLN A 200 27.83 -16.14 -5.80
N LEU A 201 27.04 -15.68 -6.78
CA LEU A 201 26.25 -16.53 -7.66
C LEU A 201 26.96 -16.62 -9.01
N GLN A 202 27.39 -17.82 -9.38
CA GLN A 202 28.06 -18.06 -10.64
C GLN A 202 27.03 -18.19 -11.77
N ALA A 203 26.99 -17.20 -12.67
CA ALA A 203 26.18 -17.26 -13.87
C ALA A 203 27.09 -17.44 -15.08
N ALA A 204 27.06 -18.62 -15.70
CA ALA A 204 27.90 -18.95 -16.84
C ALA A 204 27.49 -18.22 -18.15
N ASP A 205 26.27 -17.66 -18.20
CA ASP A 205 25.70 -16.98 -19.38
C ASP A 205 24.78 -15.80 -18.99
N PHE A 206 24.57 -14.85 -19.92
CA PHE A 206 23.74 -13.64 -19.72
C PHE A 206 22.27 -13.95 -19.37
N GLN A 207 21.70 -15.05 -19.91
CA GLN A 207 20.38 -15.53 -19.50
C GLN A 207 20.39 -16.11 -18.08
N SER A 208 21.47 -16.78 -17.68
CA SER A 208 21.67 -17.27 -16.31
C SER A 208 21.86 -16.12 -15.34
N GLN A 209 22.47 -15.01 -15.76
CA GLN A 209 22.67 -13.80 -14.94
C GLN A 209 21.33 -13.12 -14.64
N THR A 210 20.46 -12.97 -15.65
CA THR A 210 19.09 -12.47 -15.47
C THR A 210 18.30 -13.39 -14.53
N ARG A 211 18.43 -14.72 -14.67
CA ARG A 211 17.73 -15.70 -13.82
C ARG A 211 18.26 -15.71 -12.39
N ALA A 212 19.57 -15.65 -12.19
CA ALA A 212 20.19 -15.57 -10.86
C ALA A 212 19.88 -14.25 -10.17
N MET A 213 19.80 -13.13 -10.91
CA MET A 213 19.35 -11.84 -10.41
C MET A 213 17.87 -11.90 -10.00
N ILE A 214 17.01 -12.55 -10.80
CA ILE A 214 15.61 -12.79 -10.47
C ILE A 214 15.49 -13.68 -9.23
N ASP A 215 16.24 -14.77 -9.13
CA ASP A 215 16.20 -15.69 -7.98
C ASP A 215 16.74 -15.02 -6.70
N ALA A 216 17.79 -14.20 -6.81
CA ALA A 216 18.33 -13.37 -5.74
C ALA A 216 17.35 -12.30 -5.26
N ALA A 217 16.73 -11.57 -6.21
CA ALA A 217 15.69 -10.61 -5.94
C ALA A 217 14.46 -11.30 -5.30
N MET A 218 14.09 -12.48 -5.81
CA MET A 218 13.01 -13.31 -5.29
C MET A 218 13.31 -13.86 -3.91
N GLN A 219 14.55 -14.16 -3.52
CA GLN A 219 14.87 -14.65 -2.17
C GLN A 219 14.66 -13.58 -1.09
N ARG A 220 15.02 -12.31 -1.33
CA ARG A 220 14.70 -11.20 -0.39
C ARG A 220 13.23 -10.82 -0.43
N THR A 221 12.61 -10.89 -1.61
CA THR A 221 11.16 -10.72 -1.75
C THR A 221 10.43 -11.83 -1.00
N ALA A 222 10.86 -13.08 -1.06
CA ALA A 222 10.22 -14.21 -0.38
C ALA A 222 10.36 -14.12 1.15
N ALA A 223 11.52 -13.74 1.69
CA ALA A 223 11.69 -13.66 3.15
C ALA A 223 10.89 -12.51 3.81
N GLY A 224 10.65 -11.40 3.10
CA GLY A 224 9.84 -10.26 3.58
C GLY A 224 8.39 -10.23 3.12
N ILE A 225 8.06 -10.87 1.98
CA ILE A 225 6.74 -10.84 1.33
C ILE A 225 5.99 -12.18 1.45
N ALA A 226 6.63 -13.30 1.83
CA ALA A 226 5.91 -14.57 2.03
C ALA A 226 4.85 -14.54 3.15
N ALA A 227 4.81 -13.50 3.99
CA ALA A 227 3.73 -13.29 4.95
C ALA A 227 2.44 -12.69 4.33
N ASP A 228 2.51 -12.07 3.14
CA ASP A 228 1.40 -11.29 2.55
C ASP A 228 1.04 -11.67 1.10
N VAL A 229 1.58 -12.79 0.59
CA VAL A 229 1.12 -13.38 -0.68
C VAL A 229 0.01 -14.40 -0.37
N PRO A 230 -1.19 -14.27 -0.96
CA PRO A 230 -2.22 -15.27 -0.82
C PRO A 230 -1.72 -16.62 -1.35
N PRO A 231 -1.94 -17.74 -0.65
CA PRO A 231 -1.51 -19.06 -1.10
C PRO A 231 -2.45 -19.57 -2.21
N TYR A 232 -2.31 -19.01 -3.42
CA TYR A 232 -3.19 -19.29 -4.56
C TYR A 232 -3.27 -20.78 -4.89
N ASP A 233 -2.17 -21.52 -4.77
CA ASP A 233 -2.14 -22.96 -5.05
C ASP A 233 -2.97 -23.76 -4.04
N ARG A 234 -2.90 -23.41 -2.76
CA ARG A 234 -3.71 -24.06 -1.71
C ARG A 234 -5.19 -23.71 -1.85
N ILE A 235 -5.48 -22.46 -2.19
CA ILE A 235 -6.86 -22.00 -2.40
C ILE A 235 -7.47 -22.71 -3.62
N ARG A 236 -6.74 -22.79 -4.74
CA ARG A 236 -7.18 -23.51 -5.94
C ARG A 236 -7.39 -24.99 -5.68
N ALA A 237 -6.48 -25.63 -4.93
CA ALA A 237 -6.62 -27.03 -4.54
C ALA A 237 -7.85 -27.27 -3.64
N SER A 238 -8.18 -26.34 -2.73
CA SER A 238 -9.35 -26.47 -1.86
C SER A 238 -10.69 -26.28 -2.58
N ILE A 239 -10.71 -25.53 -3.68
CA ILE A 239 -11.93 -25.27 -4.47
C ILE A 239 -12.20 -26.38 -5.48
N GLY A 240 -11.15 -26.97 -6.07
CA GLY A 240 -11.28 -28.13 -6.96
C GLY A 240 -11.97 -27.86 -8.30
N LEU A 241 -12.25 -26.60 -8.64
CA LEU A 241 -12.88 -26.18 -9.89
C LEU A 241 -11.91 -25.41 -10.79
N PRO A 242 -12.08 -25.50 -12.13
CA PRO A 242 -11.43 -24.57 -13.04
C PRO A 242 -11.97 -23.15 -12.80
N THR A 243 -11.10 -22.14 -12.90
CA THR A 243 -11.43 -20.74 -12.58
C THR A 243 -11.13 -19.81 -13.76
N HIS A 244 -12.06 -18.93 -14.13
CA HIS A 244 -11.85 -17.84 -15.07
C HIS A 244 -10.83 -16.82 -14.55
N GLY A 245 -10.89 -16.53 -13.26
CA GLY A 245 -10.03 -15.54 -12.62
C GLY A 245 -9.88 -15.79 -11.12
N ILE A 246 -8.71 -15.43 -10.60
CA ILE A 246 -8.45 -15.33 -9.17
C ILE A 246 -7.71 -14.03 -8.90
N TRP A 247 -8.23 -13.22 -7.99
CA TRP A 247 -7.62 -11.95 -7.60
C TRP A 247 -7.72 -11.75 -6.09
N ALA A 248 -6.87 -10.91 -5.52
CA ALA A 248 -6.84 -10.69 -4.08
C ALA A 248 -6.87 -9.20 -3.73
N ASN A 249 -7.66 -8.86 -2.74
CA ASN A 249 -7.59 -7.59 -2.04
C ASN A 249 -6.73 -7.77 -0.79
N ARG A 250 -5.51 -7.24 -0.83
CA ARG A 250 -4.54 -7.37 0.26
C ARG A 250 -4.93 -6.57 1.50
N ALA A 251 -5.54 -5.39 1.32
CA ALA A 251 -5.98 -4.56 2.44
C ALA A 251 -7.06 -5.24 3.29
N GLU A 252 -7.91 -6.07 2.66
CA GLU A 252 -8.98 -6.81 3.34
C GLU A 252 -8.61 -8.28 3.62
N ARG A 253 -7.41 -8.73 3.22
CA ARG A 253 -6.99 -10.13 3.24
C ARG A 253 -8.02 -11.09 2.62
N ARG A 254 -8.58 -10.70 1.46
CA ARG A 254 -9.62 -11.45 0.74
C ARG A 254 -9.15 -11.90 -0.63
N VAL A 255 -9.46 -13.13 -0.99
CA VAL A 255 -9.24 -13.70 -2.32
C VAL A 255 -10.58 -13.94 -2.97
N TYR A 256 -10.78 -13.36 -4.13
CA TYR A 256 -11.95 -13.54 -4.96
C TYR A 256 -11.66 -14.57 -6.05
N VAL A 257 -12.60 -15.49 -6.22
CA VAL A 257 -12.47 -16.59 -7.17
C VAL A 257 -13.70 -16.61 -8.06
N GLU A 258 -13.47 -16.60 -9.37
CA GLU A 258 -14.48 -16.75 -10.39
C GLU A 258 -14.35 -18.16 -11.01
N PRO A 259 -15.14 -19.15 -10.55
CA PRO A 259 -15.16 -20.49 -11.11
C PRO A 259 -15.84 -20.52 -12.48
N ILE A 260 -15.40 -21.45 -13.33
CA ILE A 260 -16.12 -21.82 -14.55
C ILE A 260 -17.30 -22.72 -14.13
N ALA A 261 -18.47 -22.52 -14.75
CA ALA A 261 -19.63 -23.37 -14.50
C ALA A 261 -19.31 -24.85 -14.79
N ALA A 262 -19.45 -25.70 -13.78
CA ALA A 262 -19.19 -27.12 -13.88
C ALA A 262 -20.51 -27.91 -14.06
N PRO A 263 -20.55 -28.93 -14.94
CA PRO A 263 -21.76 -29.75 -15.09
C PRO A 263 -22.15 -30.43 -13.77
N GLY A 264 -23.40 -30.28 -13.36
CA GLY A 264 -23.94 -30.89 -12.13
C GLY A 264 -23.67 -30.12 -10.83
N TRP A 265 -23.05 -28.94 -10.88
CA TRP A 265 -22.86 -28.09 -9.70
C TRP A 265 -24.05 -27.14 -9.51
N THR A 266 -24.61 -27.15 -8.31
CA THR A 266 -25.67 -26.24 -7.88
C THR A 266 -25.08 -25.04 -7.14
N LEU A 267 -25.87 -23.96 -7.00
CA LEU A 267 -25.47 -22.79 -6.20
C LEU A 267 -25.20 -23.14 -4.73
N THR A 268 -25.81 -24.22 -4.22
CA THR A 268 -25.55 -24.74 -2.87
C THR A 268 -24.14 -25.29 -2.76
N ASP A 269 -23.67 -26.04 -3.77
CA ASP A 269 -22.32 -26.62 -3.80
C ASP A 269 -21.24 -25.52 -3.79
N TYR A 270 -21.45 -24.44 -4.54
CA TYR A 270 -20.55 -23.28 -4.52
C TYR A 270 -20.48 -22.61 -3.13
N ALA A 271 -21.62 -22.48 -2.43
CA ALA A 271 -21.67 -21.90 -1.10
C ALA A 271 -20.97 -22.79 -0.05
N GLU A 272 -21.12 -24.11 -0.16
CA GLU A 272 -20.47 -25.08 0.72
C GLU A 272 -18.95 -25.15 0.51
N VAL A 273 -18.50 -25.07 -0.74
CA VAL A 273 -17.07 -24.99 -1.07
C VAL A 273 -16.46 -23.69 -0.58
N GLU A 274 -17.16 -22.55 -0.69
CA GLU A 274 -16.69 -21.28 -0.10
C GLU A 274 -16.51 -21.41 1.43
N LYS A 275 -17.49 -22.01 2.11
CA LYS A 275 -17.45 -22.22 3.56
C LYS A 275 -16.31 -23.16 3.96
N SER A 276 -16.12 -24.23 3.20
CA SER A 276 -15.05 -25.22 3.43
C SER A 276 -13.66 -24.62 3.18
N ALA A 277 -13.48 -23.87 2.09
CA ALA A 277 -12.24 -23.16 1.78
C ALA A 277 -11.88 -22.14 2.86
N ASN A 278 -12.87 -21.39 3.38
CA ASN A 278 -12.65 -20.46 4.49
C ASN A 278 -12.30 -21.15 5.82
N SER A 279 -12.81 -22.36 6.08
CA SER A 279 -12.49 -23.09 7.31
C SER A 279 -11.06 -23.65 7.33
N GLN A 280 -10.49 -23.92 6.15
CA GLN A 280 -9.14 -24.48 6.00
C GLN A 280 -8.04 -23.40 5.96
N GLN A 281 -8.40 -22.14 5.69
CA GLN A 281 -7.47 -21.01 5.60
C GLN A 281 -7.54 -20.15 6.87
N LYS A 282 -6.41 -19.96 7.56
CA LYS A 282 -6.35 -19.14 8.78
C LYS A 282 -6.14 -17.64 8.53
N ASP A 283 -5.49 -17.28 7.42
CA ASP A 283 -4.98 -15.93 7.18
C ASP A 283 -5.70 -15.16 6.06
N TRP A 284 -6.38 -15.86 5.16
CA TRP A 284 -7.03 -15.30 3.97
C TRP A 284 -8.47 -15.80 3.85
N ASN A 285 -9.39 -14.86 3.61
CA ASN A 285 -10.80 -15.19 3.39
C ASN A 285 -11.07 -15.36 1.89
N VAL A 286 -11.58 -16.53 1.51
CA VAL A 286 -11.92 -16.89 0.13
C VAL A 286 -13.38 -16.52 -0.14
N ARG A 287 -13.62 -15.82 -1.25
CA ARG A 287 -14.96 -15.42 -1.70
C ARG A 287 -15.18 -15.91 -3.12
N ILE A 288 -16.19 -16.74 -3.30
CA ILE A 288 -16.53 -17.31 -4.61
C ILE A 288 -17.62 -16.44 -5.25
N LEU A 289 -17.44 -16.11 -6.53
CA LEU A 289 -18.47 -15.48 -7.36
C LEU A 289 -19.13 -16.57 -8.20
N PRO A 290 -20.29 -17.12 -7.80
CA PRO A 290 -20.93 -18.17 -8.57
C PRO A 290 -21.35 -17.65 -9.96
N PRO A 291 -21.39 -18.54 -10.98
CA PRO A 291 -21.85 -18.16 -12.31
C PRO A 291 -23.29 -17.63 -12.23
N ALA A 292 -23.55 -16.52 -12.92
CA ALA A 292 -24.86 -15.87 -12.88
C ALA A 292 -25.93 -16.75 -13.53
N SER A 293 -27.09 -16.84 -12.88
CA SER A 293 -28.26 -17.57 -13.39
C SER A 293 -29.36 -16.59 -13.80
N GLU A 294 -30.13 -16.93 -14.83
CA GLU A 294 -31.21 -16.07 -15.32
C GLU A 294 -32.37 -15.96 -14.32
N GLU A 295 -32.70 -17.10 -13.70
CA GLU A 295 -33.77 -17.25 -12.72
C GLU A 295 -33.29 -18.11 -11.56
N LEU A 296 -33.68 -17.74 -10.33
CA LEU A 296 -33.46 -18.55 -9.13
C LEU A 296 -34.78 -19.13 -8.66
N ARG A 297 -34.85 -20.45 -8.53
CA ARG A 297 -36.01 -21.16 -7.97
C ARG A 297 -35.79 -21.37 -6.48
N VAL A 298 -36.45 -20.58 -5.65
CA VAL A 298 -36.27 -20.60 -4.20
C VAL A 298 -37.40 -21.41 -3.54
N LEU A 299 -37.04 -22.41 -2.75
CA LEU A 299 -37.99 -23.23 -2.02
C LEU A 299 -38.57 -22.44 -0.84
N ILE A 300 -39.90 -22.25 -0.82
CA ILE A 300 -40.63 -21.61 0.28
C ILE A 300 -41.13 -22.66 1.27
N ARG A 301 -41.71 -23.76 0.77
CA ARG A 301 -42.27 -24.85 1.59
C ARG A 301 -41.94 -26.21 0.99
N GLN A 302 -41.43 -27.13 1.81
CA GLN A 302 -41.22 -28.53 1.42
C GLN A 302 -42.56 -29.25 1.18
N GLY A 303 -42.59 -30.09 0.15
CA GLY A 303 -43.73 -30.92 -0.21
C GLY A 303 -43.26 -32.21 -0.88
N ASP A 304 -44.20 -33.05 -1.31
CA ASP A 304 -43.95 -34.45 -1.70
C ASP A 304 -43.05 -34.62 -2.96
N ARG A 305 -42.91 -33.57 -3.76
CA ARG A 305 -41.98 -33.48 -4.91
C ARG A 305 -41.32 -32.10 -4.97
N THR A 306 -40.13 -31.97 -4.41
CA THR A 306 -39.28 -30.78 -4.57
C THR A 306 -38.54 -30.84 -5.91
N PRO A 307 -38.57 -29.78 -6.74
CA PRO A 307 -37.75 -29.71 -7.95
C PRO A 307 -36.26 -29.81 -7.60
N GLU A 308 -35.47 -30.56 -8.38
CA GLU A 308 -34.02 -30.72 -8.15
C GLU A 308 -33.24 -29.40 -8.20
N ASP A 309 -33.75 -28.40 -8.94
CA ASP A 309 -33.15 -27.07 -9.07
C ASP A 309 -33.57 -26.07 -7.97
N ALA A 310 -34.36 -26.50 -6.98
CA ALA A 310 -34.87 -25.61 -5.94
C ALA A 310 -33.82 -25.36 -4.83
N ILE A 311 -33.46 -24.09 -4.62
CA ILE A 311 -32.46 -23.68 -3.64
C ILE A 311 -33.09 -23.09 -2.37
N SER A 312 -32.34 -23.13 -1.27
CA SER A 312 -32.79 -22.52 -0.02
C SER A 312 -32.85 -20.98 -0.10
N PRO A 313 -33.71 -20.32 0.68
CA PRO A 313 -33.72 -18.86 0.82
C PRO A 313 -32.35 -18.28 1.22
N ALA A 314 -31.59 -19.00 2.05
CA ALA A 314 -30.25 -18.57 2.45
C ALA A 314 -29.23 -18.63 1.29
N THR A 315 -29.29 -19.69 0.47
CA THR A 315 -28.44 -19.84 -0.73
C THR A 315 -28.76 -18.76 -1.76
N ALA A 316 -30.06 -18.46 -1.94
CA ALA A 316 -30.50 -17.39 -2.83
C ALA A 316 -30.01 -16.01 -2.36
N ALA A 317 -30.14 -15.71 -1.06
CA ALA A 317 -29.63 -14.48 -0.48
C ALA A 317 -28.10 -14.34 -0.63
N TRP A 318 -27.37 -15.44 -0.43
CA TRP A 318 -25.93 -15.50 -0.65
C TRP A 318 -25.56 -15.18 -2.10
N ALA A 319 -26.20 -15.82 -3.09
CA ALA A 319 -25.93 -15.60 -4.50
C ALA A 319 -26.22 -14.16 -4.94
N LEU A 320 -27.38 -13.61 -4.56
CA LEU A 320 -27.77 -12.23 -4.88
C LEU A 320 -26.79 -11.20 -4.32
N LYS A 321 -26.30 -11.41 -3.10
CA LYS A 321 -25.25 -10.57 -2.49
C LYS A 321 -23.91 -10.69 -3.21
N ARG A 322 -23.59 -11.85 -3.78
CA ARG A 322 -22.35 -12.06 -4.55
C ARG A 322 -22.41 -11.38 -5.91
N TRP A 323 -23.57 -11.34 -6.55
CA TRP A 323 -23.80 -10.62 -7.80
C TRP A 323 -23.99 -9.11 -7.60
N GLY A 324 -24.06 -8.62 -6.36
CA GLY A 324 -24.20 -7.19 -6.07
C GLY A 324 -25.57 -6.62 -6.41
N MET A 325 -26.60 -7.46 -6.44
CA MET A 325 -27.96 -7.06 -6.78
C MET A 325 -28.59 -6.24 -5.65
N GLY A 326 -28.88 -4.96 -5.90
CA GLY A 326 -29.56 -4.10 -4.94
C GLY A 326 -31.09 -4.23 -4.95
N ALA A 327 -31.67 -4.73 -6.04
CA ALA A 327 -33.10 -4.98 -6.16
C ALA A 327 -33.40 -6.20 -7.04
N VAL A 328 -34.42 -7.00 -6.68
CA VAL A 328 -34.88 -8.17 -7.44
C VAL A 328 -36.41 -8.25 -7.51
N THR A 329 -36.94 -8.86 -8.56
CA THR A 329 -38.37 -9.15 -8.70
C THR A 329 -38.64 -10.61 -8.35
N ILE A 330 -39.61 -10.84 -7.47
CA ILE A 330 -39.97 -12.17 -6.96
C ILE A 330 -41.37 -12.50 -7.43
N ALA A 331 -41.50 -13.54 -8.26
CA ALA A 331 -42.77 -14.15 -8.60
C ALA A 331 -43.04 -15.31 -7.62
N ALA A 332 -43.94 -15.09 -6.66
CA ALA A 332 -44.27 -16.07 -5.63
C ALA A 332 -45.74 -15.96 -5.20
N PRO A 333 -46.39 -17.09 -4.84
CA PRO A 333 -47.72 -17.05 -4.25
C PRO A 333 -47.69 -16.35 -2.88
N LYS A 334 -48.74 -15.58 -2.56
CA LYS A 334 -48.92 -14.91 -1.26
C LYS A 334 -49.18 -15.95 -0.17
N VAL A 335 -48.14 -16.31 0.55
CA VAL A 335 -48.16 -17.23 1.70
C VAL A 335 -47.31 -16.59 2.80
N GLU A 336 -47.63 -16.82 4.07
CA GLU A 336 -46.93 -16.22 5.22
C GLU A 336 -45.40 -16.47 5.22
N GLU A 337 -44.97 -17.61 4.68
CA GLU A 337 -43.54 -17.96 4.53
C GLU A 337 -42.84 -17.13 3.42
N THR A 338 -43.58 -16.58 2.45
CA THR A 338 -43.07 -15.68 1.41
C THR A 338 -42.61 -14.36 2.02
N ASP A 339 -43.34 -13.86 3.03
CA ASP A 339 -42.97 -12.62 3.75
C ASP A 339 -41.70 -12.81 4.59
N ALA A 340 -41.52 -13.99 5.19
CA ALA A 340 -40.29 -14.34 5.92
C ALA A 340 -39.06 -14.40 4.99
N MET A 341 -39.21 -14.93 3.77
CA MET A 341 -38.15 -14.93 2.76
C MET A 341 -37.80 -13.50 2.30
N ILE A 342 -38.81 -12.66 2.09
CA ILE A 342 -38.63 -11.24 1.73
C ILE A 342 -37.87 -10.47 2.83
N GLU A 343 -38.19 -10.72 4.10
CA GLU A 343 -37.46 -10.15 5.24
C GLU A 343 -35.99 -10.58 5.25
N GLN A 344 -35.72 -11.85 4.94
CA GLN A 344 -34.36 -12.39 4.86
C GLN A 344 -33.54 -11.73 3.74
N PHE A 345 -34.16 -11.48 2.58
CA PHE A 345 -33.51 -10.74 1.48
C PHE A 345 -33.28 -9.27 1.83
N ARG A 346 -34.23 -8.63 2.53
CA ARG A 346 -34.07 -7.25 3.01
C ARG A 346 -32.93 -7.13 4.00
N THR A 347 -32.83 -8.07 4.95
CA THR A 347 -31.72 -8.16 5.92
C THR A 347 -30.38 -8.38 5.22
N ALA A 348 -30.38 -9.09 4.09
CA ALA A 348 -29.19 -9.27 3.24
C ALA A 348 -28.85 -8.03 2.38
N GLY A 349 -29.68 -6.97 2.41
CA GLY A 349 -29.47 -5.71 1.69
C GLY A 349 -30.06 -5.68 0.28
N VAL A 350 -30.95 -6.60 -0.05
CA VAL A 350 -31.58 -6.71 -1.38
C VAL A 350 -33.04 -6.26 -1.27
N ALA A 351 -33.43 -5.21 -2.01
CA ALA A 351 -34.82 -4.81 -2.11
C ALA A 351 -35.60 -5.80 -2.99
N SER A 352 -36.76 -6.27 -2.55
CA SER A 352 -37.55 -7.24 -3.30
C SER A 352 -38.93 -6.67 -3.65
N ALA A 353 -39.29 -6.70 -4.94
CA ALA A 353 -40.64 -6.40 -5.41
C ALA A 353 -41.39 -7.71 -5.66
N LEU A 354 -42.55 -7.89 -5.04
CA LEU A 354 -43.41 -9.06 -5.26
C LEU A 354 -44.26 -8.83 -6.51
N ASP A 355 -44.12 -9.69 -7.51
CA ASP A 355 -44.97 -9.73 -8.69
C ASP A 355 -45.91 -10.94 -8.57
N SER A 356 -47.14 -10.70 -8.16
CA SER A 356 -48.13 -11.76 -7.94
C SER A 356 -48.90 -12.17 -9.20
N GLU A 357 -48.75 -11.46 -10.32
CA GLU A 357 -49.46 -11.77 -11.58
C GLU A 357 -48.79 -12.92 -12.34
N ASP A 358 -47.48 -13.10 -12.19
CA ASP A 358 -46.66 -14.08 -12.91
C ASP A 358 -46.31 -15.32 -12.05
N ALA A 359 -47.00 -15.50 -10.91
CA ALA A 359 -46.71 -16.56 -9.94
C ALA A 359 -47.35 -17.91 -10.34
N PRO A 360 -46.57 -19.00 -10.50
CA PRO A 360 -47.15 -20.32 -10.77
C PRO A 360 -47.96 -20.79 -9.55
N VAL A 361 -49.28 -20.96 -9.70
CA VAL A 361 -50.16 -21.50 -8.65
C VAL A 361 -49.90 -23.01 -8.53
N PRO A 362 -49.36 -23.50 -7.41
CA PRO A 362 -49.12 -24.94 -7.26
C PRO A 362 -50.44 -25.68 -6.99
N PRO A 363 -50.67 -26.87 -7.60
CA PRO A 363 -51.76 -27.75 -7.18
C PRO A 363 -51.52 -28.27 -5.75
N GLU A 364 -52.60 -28.54 -5.01
CA GLU A 364 -52.59 -28.94 -3.60
C GLU A 364 -51.61 -30.11 -3.33
N GLY A 365 -50.75 -29.95 -2.30
CA GLY A 365 -49.81 -30.97 -1.83
C GLY A 365 -48.39 -30.92 -2.44
N ARG A 366 -48.10 -30.01 -3.38
CA ARG A 366 -46.75 -29.85 -3.97
C ARG A 366 -45.95 -28.72 -3.30
N ALA A 367 -44.62 -28.81 -3.42
CA ALA A 367 -43.69 -27.81 -2.90
C ALA A 367 -43.97 -26.41 -3.46
N VAL A 368 -43.93 -25.39 -2.61
CA VAL A 368 -44.13 -23.99 -3.00
C VAL A 368 -42.77 -23.41 -3.37
N VAL A 369 -42.63 -22.92 -4.60
CA VAL A 369 -41.38 -22.39 -5.16
C VAL A 369 -41.60 -20.96 -5.62
N ALA A 370 -40.73 -20.05 -5.21
CA ALA A 370 -40.63 -18.69 -5.74
C ALA A 370 -39.64 -18.65 -6.91
N VAL A 371 -39.96 -17.87 -7.93
CA VAL A 371 -39.03 -17.57 -9.02
C VAL A 371 -38.51 -16.15 -8.84
N VAL A 372 -37.21 -16.00 -8.61
CA VAL A 372 -36.55 -14.69 -8.51
C VAL A 372 -35.89 -14.40 -9.86
N LYS A 373 -36.36 -13.36 -10.54
CA LYS A 373 -35.78 -12.91 -11.82
C LYS A 373 -34.55 -12.04 -11.53
N VAL A 374 -33.38 -12.47 -12.02
CA VAL A 374 -32.08 -11.84 -11.70
C VAL A 374 -31.76 -10.70 -12.67
N TYR A 375 -32.15 -10.82 -13.95
CA TYR A 375 -31.88 -9.80 -14.95
C TYR A 375 -33.06 -8.87 -15.16
N ALA A 376 -32.76 -7.56 -15.25
CA ALA A 376 -33.71 -6.60 -15.76
C ALA A 376 -33.93 -6.83 -17.26
N LYS A 377 -35.18 -6.71 -17.73
CA LYS A 377 -35.48 -6.73 -19.18
C LYS A 377 -34.62 -5.69 -19.91
N SER A 378 -34.01 -6.06 -21.03
CA SER A 378 -33.17 -5.16 -21.82
C SER A 378 -33.98 -3.95 -22.33
N PRO A 379 -33.35 -2.78 -22.52
CA PRO A 379 -34.05 -1.58 -23.02
C PRO A 379 -34.76 -1.83 -24.35
N THR A 380 -34.15 -2.59 -25.25
CA THR A 380 -34.70 -2.95 -26.56
C THR A 380 -35.92 -3.85 -26.45
N ARG A 381 -35.89 -4.83 -25.55
CA ARG A 381 -37.03 -5.73 -25.32
C ARG A 381 -38.20 -5.01 -24.65
N ARG A 382 -37.93 -4.08 -23.72
CA ARG A 382 -38.97 -3.20 -23.15
C ARG A 382 -39.64 -2.33 -24.21
N ALA A 383 -38.88 -1.79 -25.16
CA ALA A 383 -39.44 -0.99 -26.25
C ALA A 383 -40.32 -1.84 -27.17
N GLN A 384 -39.89 -3.06 -27.51
CA GLN A 384 -40.68 -4.00 -28.32
C GLN A 384 -41.99 -4.41 -27.63
N GLU A 385 -41.94 -4.77 -26.34
CA GLU A 385 -43.14 -5.11 -25.57
C GLU A 385 -44.09 -3.92 -25.41
N ALA A 386 -43.58 -2.69 -25.26
CA ALA A 386 -44.40 -1.49 -25.21
C ALA A 386 -45.09 -1.21 -26.56
N ASP A 387 -44.38 -1.42 -27.67
CA ASP A 387 -44.95 -1.30 -29.02
C ASP A 387 -45.98 -2.40 -29.32
N GLU A 388 -45.73 -3.65 -28.86
CA GLU A 388 -46.67 -4.76 -28.97
C GLU A 388 -47.91 -4.54 -28.09
N ALA A 389 -47.74 -4.07 -26.86
CA ALA A 389 -48.84 -3.73 -25.97
C ALA A 389 -49.69 -2.59 -26.54
N LYS A 390 -49.04 -1.57 -27.13
CA LYS A 390 -49.74 -0.47 -27.80
C LYS A 390 -50.51 -0.95 -29.03
N LYS A 391 -49.92 -1.84 -29.84
CA LYS A 391 -50.61 -2.48 -30.98
C LYS A 391 -51.77 -3.37 -30.54
N ALA A 392 -51.62 -4.11 -29.43
CA ALA A 392 -52.67 -4.95 -28.87
C ALA A 392 -53.84 -4.12 -28.30
N ASP A 393 -53.55 -2.97 -27.69
CA ASP A 393 -54.57 -2.03 -27.19
C ASP A 393 -55.29 -1.31 -28.34
N GLU A 394 -54.56 -0.94 -29.40
CA GLU A 394 -55.14 -0.42 -30.65
C GLU A 394 -56.02 -1.46 -31.36
N ALA A 395 -55.59 -2.74 -31.38
CA ALA A 395 -56.38 -3.85 -31.93
C ALA A 395 -57.66 -4.10 -31.13
N ARG A 396 -57.59 -4.16 -29.78
CA ARG A 396 -58.77 -4.28 -28.91
C ARG A 396 -59.77 -3.14 -29.10
N LYS A 397 -59.29 -1.89 -29.18
CA LYS A 397 -60.16 -0.72 -29.45
C LYS A 397 -60.82 -0.81 -30.83
N SER A 398 -60.13 -1.33 -31.83
CA SER A 398 -60.70 -1.53 -33.17
C SER A 398 -61.77 -2.64 -33.21
N GLU A 399 -61.58 -3.73 -32.45
CA GLU A 399 -62.57 -4.81 -32.28
C GLU A 399 -63.80 -4.36 -31.48
N GLU A 400 -63.63 -3.58 -30.41
CA GLU A 400 -64.75 -2.99 -29.66
C GLU A 400 -65.55 -1.99 -30.51
N THR A 401 -64.88 -1.22 -31.37
CA THR A 401 -65.55 -0.28 -32.29
C THR A 401 -66.29 -1.01 -33.42
N ALA A 402 -65.80 -2.18 -33.84
CA ALA A 402 -66.45 -3.02 -34.86
C ALA A 402 -67.63 -3.83 -34.30
N THR A 403 -67.61 -4.17 -33.01
CA THR A 403 -68.71 -4.91 -32.34
C THR A 403 -69.88 -4.00 -31.94
N ASN A 404 -69.65 -2.68 -31.88
CA ASN A 404 -70.64 -1.67 -31.49
C ASN A 404 -71.27 -0.92 -32.70
N ARG A 405 -71.04 -1.42 -33.92
CA ARG A 405 -71.61 -0.97 -35.19
C ARG A 405 -72.40 -2.11 -35.82
#